data_AF-A0A535W3V0-F1
#
_entry.id   AF-A0A535W3V0-F1
#
_cell.length_a   1.000
_cell.length_b   1.000
_cell.length_c   1.000
_cell.angle_alpha   90.00
_cell.angle_beta   90.00
_cell.angle_gamma   90.00
#
_symmetry.space_group_name_H-M   'P 1'
#
loop_
_entity.id
_entity.type
_entity.pdbx_description
1 polymer ?
#
loop_
_entity_poly.entity_id
_entity_poly.type
_entity_poly.pdbx_seq_one_letter_code
_entity_poly.pdbx_strand_id
1 'polypeptide(L)' 'MAIQRRLALPFDAAEQRAIKRLWVRHSIAEDRRDIDGLIATLASECVYEIVGTGLRWEGHDGARTF' A
#
# COMPACT_ATOMS: atom_id res chain seq x y z
N MET A 1 8.54 -12.03 12.32
CA MET A 1 9.40 -12.00 11.12
C MET A 1 10.63 -11.13 11.39
N ALA A 2 11.84 -11.68 11.33
CA ALA A 2 13.06 -10.89 11.56
C ALA A 2 13.42 -10.04 10.34
N ILE A 3 13.61 -8.73 10.53
CA ILE A 3 13.97 -7.75 9.48
C ILE A 3 15.14 -8.23 8.60
N GLN A 4 16.12 -8.90 9.19
CA GLN A 4 17.28 -9.48 8.50
C GLN A 4 16.89 -10.37 7.30
N ARG A 5 15.81 -11.15 7.41
CA ARG A 5 15.33 -12.01 6.31
C ARG A 5 14.80 -11.19 5.14
N ARG A 6 14.13 -10.06 5.39
CA ARG A 6 13.59 -9.19 4.33
C ARG A 6 14.71 -8.45 3.60
N LEU A 7 15.76 -8.05 4.32
CA LEU A 7 16.95 -7.43 3.73
C LEU A 7 17.76 -8.40 2.85
N ALA A 8 17.67 -9.71 3.11
CA ALA A 8 18.34 -10.74 2.35
C ALA A 8 17.55 -11.24 1.12
N LEU A 9 16.39 -10.65 0.81
CA LEU A 9 15.62 -11.03 -0.36
C LEU A 9 16.41 -10.73 -1.65
N PRO A 10 16.56 -11.70 -2.57
CA PRO A 10 17.24 -11.47 -3.83
C PRO A 10 16.41 -10.54 -4.72
N PHE A 11 17.09 -9.78 -5.59
CA PHE A 11 16.40 -8.97 -6.58
C PHE A 11 15.78 -9.85 -7.67
N ASP A 12 14.48 -9.68 -7.91
CA ASP A 12 13.78 -10.23 -9.07
C ASP A 12 13.23 -9.11 -9.97
N ALA A 13 13.66 -9.11 -11.23
CA ALA A 13 13.22 -8.13 -12.21
C ALA A 13 11.73 -8.29 -12.59
N ALA A 14 11.16 -9.50 -12.51
CA ALA A 14 9.74 -9.71 -12.78
C ALA A 14 8.87 -9.12 -11.66
N GLU A 15 9.22 -9.39 -10.41
CA GLU A 15 8.62 -8.78 -9.23
C GLU A 15 8.73 -7.25 -9.26
N GLN A 16 9.93 -6.69 -9.54
CA GLN A 16 10.11 -5.24 -9.66
C GLN A 16 9.18 -4.62 -10.71
N ARG A 17 9.01 -5.26 -11.87
CA ARG A 17 8.07 -4.77 -12.90
C ARG A 17 6.62 -4.84 -12.44
N ALA A 18 6.25 -5.87 -11.68
CA ALA A 18 4.91 -6.00 -11.11
C ALA A 18 4.62 -4.89 -10.08
N ILE A 19 5.56 -4.66 -9.16
CA ILE A 19 5.48 -3.57 -8.18
C ILE A 19 5.37 -2.22 -8.88
N LYS A 20 6.22 -1.96 -9.88
CA LYS A 20 6.17 -0.71 -10.66
C LYS A 20 4.81 -0.49 -11.33
N ARG A 21 4.23 -1.54 -11.93
CA ARG A 21 2.88 -1.43 -12.55
C ARG A 21 1.80 -1.13 -11.52
N LEU A 22 1.86 -1.76 -10.35
CA LEU A 22 0.91 -1.47 -9.26
C LEU A 22 1.05 -0.03 -8.79
N TRP A 23 2.28 0.44 -8.56
CA TRP A 23 2.57 1.81 -8.14
C TRP A 23 2.08 2.84 -9.16
N VAL A 24 2.31 2.63 -10.46
CA VAL A 24 1.80 3.54 -11.51
C VAL A 24 0.28 3.62 -11.48
N ARG A 25 -0.44 2.49 -11.33
CA ARG A 25 -1.90 2.50 -11.22
C ARG A 25 -2.37 3.26 -9.99
N HIS A 26 -1.72 3.05 -8.85
CA HIS A 26 -1.99 3.75 -7.61
C HIS A 26 -1.86 5.27 -7.78
N SER A 27 -0.72 5.74 -8.32
CA SER A 27 -0.47 7.17 -8.53
C SER A 27 -1.44 7.81 -9.53
N ILE A 28 -1.87 7.09 -10.57
CA ILE A 28 -2.89 7.60 -11.49
C ILE A 28 -4.25 7.76 -10.80
N ALA A 29 -4.65 6.79 -9.97
CA ALA A 29 -5.90 6.88 -9.21
C ALA A 29 -5.86 8.04 -8.20
N GLU A 30 -4.73 8.19 -7.51
CA GLU A 30 -4.47 9.30 -6.57
C GLU A 30 -4.57 10.66 -7.26
N ASP A 31 -3.86 10.87 -8.38
CA ASP A 31 -3.89 12.13 -9.14
C ASP A 31 -5.31 12.49 -9.62
N ARG A 32 -6.10 11.47 -9.99
CA ARG A 32 -7.49 11.62 -10.42
C ARG A 32 -8.48 11.81 -9.28
N ARG A 33 -8.06 11.69 -8.02
CA ARG A 33 -8.95 11.61 -6.85
C ARG A 33 -9.98 10.47 -6.96
N ASP A 34 -9.59 9.39 -7.63
CA ASP A 34 -10.39 8.16 -7.77
C ASP A 34 -10.19 7.31 -6.51
N ILE A 35 -11.04 7.52 -5.50
CA ILE A 35 -10.93 6.85 -4.19
C ILE A 35 -11.11 5.34 -4.32
N ASP A 36 -12.07 4.88 -5.12
CA ASP A 36 -12.31 3.44 -5.29
C ASP A 36 -11.16 2.78 -6.05
N GLY A 37 -10.63 3.44 -7.09
CA GLY A 37 -9.44 2.99 -7.80
C GLY A 37 -8.20 2.97 -6.91
N LEU A 38 -8.04 3.96 -6.02
CA LEU A 38 -6.94 4.02 -5.08
C LEU A 38 -7.00 2.86 -4.07
N ILE A 39 -8.14 2.68 -3.41
CA ILE A 39 -8.37 1.61 -2.41
C ILE A 39 -8.12 0.23 -3.03
N ALA A 40 -8.55 0.01 -4.27
CA ALA A 40 -8.35 -1.26 -4.98
C ALA A 40 -6.87 -1.64 -5.20
N THR A 41 -5.94 -0.69 -5.03
CA THR A 41 -4.49 -0.96 -5.13
C THR A 41 -3.82 -1.25 -3.79
N LEU A 42 -4.53 -1.09 -2.67
CA LEU A 42 -4.00 -1.33 -1.33
C LEU A 42 -4.06 -2.82 -0.97
N ALA A 43 -3.14 -3.26 -0.09
CA ALA A 43 -3.27 -4.56 0.56
C ALA A 43 -4.61 -4.65 1.31
N SER A 44 -5.25 -5.82 1.34
CA SER A 44 -6.54 -6.03 2.02
C SER A 44 -6.49 -5.66 3.50
N GLU A 45 -5.32 -5.86 4.11
CA GLU A 45 -4.98 -5.62 5.50
C GLU A 45 -4.19 -4.33 5.71
N CYS A 46 -4.34 -3.34 4.80
CA CYS A 46 -3.67 -2.05 4.93
C CYS A 46 -4.04 -1.35 6.25
N VAL A 47 -3.11 -0.54 6.75
CA VAL A 47 -3.26 0.19 8.00
C VAL A 47 -2.78 1.61 7.80
N TYR A 48 -3.63 2.57 8.18
CA TYR A 48 -3.26 3.96 8.31
C TYR A 48 -3.21 4.31 9.80
N GLU A 49 -2.14 4.96 10.22
CA GLU A 49 -1.92 5.35 11.61
C GLU A 49 -1.31 6.75 11.67
N ILE A 50 -1.90 7.64 12.48
CA ILE A 50 -1.28 8.93 12.80
C ILE A 50 -0.44 8.73 14.05
N VAL A 51 0.87 8.58 13.85
CA VAL A 51 1.86 8.32 14.89
C VAL A 51 1.74 9.35 16.03
N GLY A 52 1.66 8.85 17.27
CA GLY A 52 1.60 9.68 18.48
C GLY A 52 0.19 10.10 18.91
N THR A 53 -0.85 9.85 18.10
CA THR A 53 -2.25 10.18 18.45
C THR A 53 -3.07 8.97 18.90
N GLY A 54 -2.62 7.75 18.58
CA GLY A 54 -3.39 6.52 18.75
C GLY A 54 -4.50 6.33 17.71
N LEU A 55 -4.71 7.27 16.79
CA LEU A 55 -5.67 7.14 15.70
C LEU A 55 -5.17 6.14 14.65
N ARG A 56 -6.03 5.18 14.31
CA ARG A 56 -5.70 4.04 13.47
C ARG A 56 -6.94 3.56 12.70
N TRP A 57 -6.74 3.22 11.43
CA TRP A 57 -7.77 2.71 10.52
C TRP A 57 -7.26 1.45 9.83
N GLU A 58 -8.11 0.42 9.76
CA GLU A 58 -7.73 -0.91 9.30
C GLU A 58 -8.54 -1.36 8.09
N GLY A 59 -7.84 -2.02 7.17
CA GLY A 59 -8.40 -2.55 5.93
C GLY A 59 -8.92 -1.46 4.99
N HIS A 60 -9.60 -1.89 3.94
CA HIS A 60 -10.17 -0.98 2.93
C HIS A 60 -11.29 -0.09 3.48
N ASP A 61 -12.11 -0.61 4.38
CA ASP A 61 -13.16 0.17 5.03
C ASP A 61 -12.57 1.27 5.93
N GLY A 62 -11.50 0.95 6.66
CA GLY A 62 -10.73 1.93 7.42
C GLY A 62 -10.07 2.96 6.49
N ALA A 63 -9.42 2.52 5.43
CA ALA A 63 -8.76 3.41 4.46
C ALA A 63 -9.74 4.41 3.80
N ARG A 64 -11.02 4.05 3.64
CA ARG A 64 -12.05 4.96 3.11
C ARG A 64 -12.45 6.06 4.10
N THR A 65 -12.25 5.84 5.39
CA THR A 65 -12.68 6.74 6.47
C THR A 65 -11.53 7.54 7.10
N PHE A 66 -10.29 7.25 6.71
CA PHE A 66 -9.10 8.04 6.99
C PHE A 66 -9.09 9.33 6.15
#